data_AF-A0A8J3RM62-F1
#
_entry.id   AF-A0A8J3RM62-F1
#
_cell.length_a   1.000
_cell.length_b   1.000
_cell.length_c   1.000
_cell.angle_alpha   90.00
_cell.angle_beta   90.00
_cell.angle_gamma   90.00
#
_symmetry.space_group_name_H-M   'P 1'
#
loop_
_entity.id
_entity.type
_entity.pdbx_description
1 polymer ?
#
loop_
_entity_poly.entity_id
_entity_poly.type
_entity_poly.pdbx_seq_one_letter_code
_entity_poly.pdbx_strand_id
1 'polypeptide(L)'
;MRSWQRVLSQLPGRTTDPRGRLAEIRRRQQVHRTALAELDRLERESLARLGDPEPGAGPGRAAGLIGARPDLVLAVHLLGPLTVTVADRPVESWPNGRCRSLLAYLLTHRRPWPQREKLMEVFWPGSPPEAARNSLQVAVHNLRRALRSVSETPLIVLAGGSYRLRDDVSIWLDTEELIRLVSQARQLETRGEPYAATVLYEDVAALYRGDFLADFPYDDWPALAREHLRLAYLDALDRLSALYFASARYAACVAVCQQIIELDPCREDAHRRLMRCHCRQGRPHLALLQFRVCARLLETEFDIAPSRVTVELRDRIHRREPV
;
A
#
# COMPACT_ATOMS: atom_id res chain seq x y z
N MET A 1 -27.26 -10.58 -9.67
CA MET A 1 -26.97 -10.97 -11.07
C MET A 1 -26.67 -9.81 -12.03
N ARG A 2 -26.79 -8.50 -11.66
CA ARG A 2 -26.65 -7.37 -12.61
C ARG A 2 -25.33 -6.57 -12.55
N SER A 3 -24.34 -6.94 -11.73
CA SER A 3 -23.05 -6.21 -11.64
C SER A 3 -21.98 -6.71 -12.63
N TRP A 4 -21.99 -8.00 -12.99
CA TRP A 4 -20.90 -8.64 -13.76
C TRP A 4 -20.91 -8.35 -15.27
N GLN A 5 -22.08 -8.12 -15.88
CA GLN A 5 -22.18 -7.79 -17.30
C GLN A 5 -21.56 -6.42 -17.64
N ARG A 6 -21.48 -5.51 -16.66
CA ARG A 6 -20.95 -4.15 -16.83
C ARG A 6 -19.42 -4.11 -16.84
N VAL A 7 -18.77 -5.09 -16.20
CA VAL A 7 -17.30 -5.25 -16.17
C VAL A 7 -16.78 -5.88 -17.47
N LEU A 8 -17.56 -6.79 -18.07
CA LEU A 8 -17.17 -7.49 -19.31
C LEU A 8 -17.24 -6.62 -20.57
N SER A 9 -17.97 -5.51 -20.55
CA SER A 9 -18.18 -4.65 -21.72
C SER A 9 -17.13 -3.54 -21.89
N GLN A 10 -16.11 -3.46 -21.03
CA GLN A 10 -15.17 -2.32 -20.98
C GLN A 10 -13.70 -2.66 -21.31
N LEU A 11 -13.38 -3.88 -21.76
CA LEU A 11 -11.99 -4.29 -22.00
C LEU A 11 -11.50 -3.94 -23.43
N PRO A 12 -10.35 -3.25 -23.59
CA PRO A 12 -9.82 -2.82 -24.89
C PRO A 12 -9.18 -3.94 -25.71
N GLY A 13 -9.10 -3.72 -27.03
CA GLY A 13 -8.60 -4.67 -28.02
C GLY A 13 -7.09 -4.95 -27.97
N ARG A 14 -6.74 -6.20 -28.35
CA ARG A 14 -5.43 -6.86 -28.34
C ARG A 14 -4.27 -6.04 -28.93
N THR A 15 -3.10 -6.10 -28.27
CA THR A 15 -1.79 -5.67 -28.81
C THR A 15 -0.82 -6.85 -28.90
N THR A 16 -0.01 -6.94 -29.97
CA THR A 16 0.51 -8.16 -30.60
C THR A 16 2.02 -8.50 -30.39
N ASP A 17 2.64 -8.21 -29.24
CA ASP A 17 4.03 -8.66 -28.97
C ASP A 17 4.17 -9.62 -27.76
N PRO A 18 4.42 -10.93 -27.99
CA PRO A 18 4.61 -11.93 -26.93
C PRO A 18 5.94 -11.85 -26.15
N ARG A 19 7.01 -11.27 -26.71
CA ARG A 19 8.34 -11.22 -26.06
C ARG A 19 8.44 -10.11 -25.02
N GLY A 20 7.82 -8.96 -25.27
CA GLY A 20 7.64 -7.90 -24.27
C GLY A 20 6.81 -8.35 -23.06
N ARG A 21 5.80 -9.21 -23.26
CA ARG A 21 4.86 -9.67 -22.22
C ARG A 21 5.49 -10.61 -21.19
N LEU A 22 6.31 -11.58 -21.61
CA LEU A 22 7.05 -12.44 -20.67
C LEU A 22 8.17 -11.70 -19.95
N ALA A 23 8.75 -10.68 -20.58
CA ALA A 23 9.70 -9.79 -19.95
C ALA A 23 9.03 -8.91 -18.87
N GLU A 24 7.81 -8.43 -19.10
CA GLU A 24 7.02 -7.65 -18.13
C GLU A 24 6.60 -8.50 -16.92
N ILE A 25 6.14 -9.74 -17.15
CA ILE A 25 5.80 -10.70 -16.07
C ILE A 25 7.04 -11.05 -15.24
N ARG A 26 8.18 -11.36 -15.91
CA ARG A 26 9.44 -11.61 -15.20
C ARG A 26 9.96 -10.35 -14.52
N ARG A 27 9.77 -9.16 -15.10
CA ARG A 27 10.16 -7.88 -14.49
C ARG A 27 9.30 -7.62 -13.24
N ARG A 28 7.99 -7.87 -13.26
CA ARG A 28 7.13 -7.81 -12.06
C ARG A 28 7.51 -8.86 -11.00
N GLN A 29 7.82 -10.10 -11.39
CA GLN A 29 8.27 -11.15 -10.46
C GLN A 29 9.69 -10.92 -9.92
N GLN A 30 10.58 -10.35 -10.73
CA GLN A 30 11.94 -9.96 -10.33
C GLN A 30 11.90 -8.73 -9.43
N VAL A 31 11.08 -7.71 -9.77
CA VAL A 31 10.80 -6.57 -8.90
C VAL A 31 10.17 -7.03 -7.60
N HIS A 32 9.24 -8.00 -7.61
CA HIS A 32 8.70 -8.61 -6.40
C HIS A 32 9.78 -9.29 -5.53
N ARG A 33 10.70 -10.06 -6.11
CA ARG A 33 11.84 -10.64 -5.39
C ARG A 33 12.83 -9.60 -4.86
N THR A 34 13.07 -8.54 -5.63
CA THR A 34 14.01 -7.47 -5.26
C THR A 34 13.38 -6.53 -4.22
N ALA A 35 12.07 -6.29 -4.31
CA ALA A 35 11.26 -5.54 -3.36
C ALA A 35 11.06 -6.31 -2.05
N LEU A 36 10.96 -7.64 -2.06
CA LEU A 36 11.01 -8.45 -0.84
C LEU A 36 12.38 -8.40 -0.15
N ALA A 37 13.47 -8.40 -0.91
CA ALA A 37 14.82 -8.22 -0.36
C ALA A 37 15.05 -6.79 0.18
N GLU A 38 14.48 -5.78 -0.48
CA GLU A 38 14.53 -4.39 0.00
C GLU A 38 13.54 -4.14 1.14
N LEU A 39 12.42 -4.86 1.22
CA LEU A 39 11.55 -4.94 2.39
C LEU A 39 12.29 -5.58 3.56
N ASP A 40 13.03 -6.67 3.36
CA ASP A 40 13.89 -7.25 4.42
C ASP A 40 14.99 -6.28 4.86
N ARG A 41 15.49 -5.43 3.95
CA ARG A 41 16.45 -4.37 4.27
C ARG A 41 15.78 -3.25 5.05
N LEU A 42 14.64 -2.74 4.59
CA LEU A 42 13.87 -1.70 5.26
C LEU A 42 13.26 -2.18 6.57
N GLU A 43 12.89 -3.45 6.69
CA GLU A 43 12.47 -4.12 7.93
C GLU A 43 13.63 -4.23 8.89
N ARG A 44 14.83 -4.67 8.46
CA ARG A 44 16.03 -4.66 9.30
C ARG A 44 16.43 -3.26 9.73
N GLU A 45 16.34 -2.29 8.82
CA GLU A 45 16.56 -0.89 9.15
C GLU A 45 15.45 -0.34 10.06
N SER A 46 14.19 -0.76 9.93
CA SER A 46 13.07 -0.32 10.76
C SER A 46 13.04 -0.99 12.14
N LEU A 47 13.46 -2.24 12.25
CA LEU A 47 13.65 -2.97 13.49
C LEU A 47 14.89 -2.48 14.24
N ALA A 48 15.98 -2.14 13.53
CA ALA A 48 17.12 -1.45 14.15
C ALA A 48 16.78 0.00 14.59
N ARG A 49 15.74 0.62 14.01
CA ARG A 49 15.23 1.96 14.37
C ARG A 49 14.30 1.94 15.60
N LEU A 50 13.80 0.78 16.00
CA LEU A 50 12.92 0.58 17.16
C LEU A 50 13.69 -0.30 18.15
N GLY A 51 14.40 0.30 19.12
CA GLY A 51 14.96 -0.49 20.23
C GLY A 51 13.90 -1.42 20.82
N ASP A 52 14.32 -2.58 21.33
CA ASP A 52 13.47 -3.73 21.69
C ASP A 52 12.09 -3.30 22.25
N PRO A 53 10.98 -3.83 21.70
CA PRO A 53 9.65 -3.47 22.20
C PRO A 53 9.46 -4.06 23.59
N GLU A 54 9.16 -3.21 24.58
CA GLU A 54 8.56 -3.63 25.85
C GLU A 54 7.27 -4.44 25.53
N PRO A 55 7.13 -5.66 26.09
CA PRO A 55 6.02 -6.54 25.77
C PRO A 55 4.73 -6.03 26.43
N GLY A 56 3.71 -5.66 25.64
CA GLY A 56 2.33 -5.60 26.17
C GLY A 56 1.38 -4.48 25.74
N ALA A 57 1.56 -3.79 24.61
CA ALA A 57 0.54 -2.83 24.13
C ALA A 57 -0.33 -3.44 23.02
N GLY A 58 -1.40 -4.14 23.41
CA GLY A 58 -2.50 -4.53 22.52
C GLY A 58 -3.40 -3.33 22.14
N PRO A 59 -4.26 -3.46 21.11
CA PRO A 59 -4.95 -2.33 20.51
C PRO A 59 -6.18 -1.96 21.35
N GLY A 60 -6.23 -0.70 21.78
CA GLY A 60 -7.40 -0.16 22.47
C GLY A 60 -7.01 0.80 23.59
N ARG A 61 -6.70 2.05 23.20
CA ARG A 61 -6.99 3.32 23.89
C ARG A 61 -5.93 4.36 23.51
N ALA A 62 -6.34 5.28 22.66
CA ALA A 62 -5.83 6.65 22.72
C ALA A 62 -6.23 7.25 24.07
N ALA A 63 -5.45 7.00 25.13
CA ALA A 63 -5.49 7.76 26.37
C ALA A 63 -4.28 7.39 27.24
N GLY A 64 -3.38 8.36 27.44
CA GLY A 64 -2.54 8.47 28.64
C GLY A 64 -1.35 7.53 28.76
N LEU A 65 -0.17 8.02 28.36
CA LEU A 65 1.10 7.73 29.02
C LEU A 65 1.94 9.01 28.97
N ILE A 66 2.21 9.52 30.16
CA ILE A 66 2.90 10.78 30.46
C ILE A 66 4.40 10.48 30.46
N GLY A 67 5.08 11.12 29.53
CA GLY A 67 6.53 11.21 29.39
C GLY A 67 6.75 12.17 28.23
N ALA A 68 6.95 13.45 28.56
CA ALA A 68 7.04 14.61 27.65
C ALA A 68 6.63 14.30 26.19
N ARG A 69 5.32 14.21 25.96
CA ARG A 69 4.80 14.05 24.60
C ARG A 69 5.14 15.33 23.85
N PRO A 70 5.64 15.28 22.61
CA PRO A 70 5.53 16.44 21.75
C PRO A 70 4.03 16.80 21.69
N ASP A 71 3.69 18.00 22.14
CA ASP A 71 2.31 18.47 22.29
C ASP A 71 1.57 18.55 20.93
N LEU A 72 2.31 18.39 19.82
CA LEU A 72 1.78 18.44 18.47
C LEU A 72 2.10 17.15 17.70
N VAL A 73 1.05 16.41 17.32
CA VAL A 73 1.15 15.26 16.41
C VAL A 73 0.62 15.65 15.04
N LEU A 74 1.47 15.52 14.03
CA LEU A 74 1.12 15.59 12.62
C LEU A 74 0.83 14.16 12.13
N ALA A 75 -0.45 13.83 11.95
CA ALA A 75 -0.87 12.56 11.37
C ALA A 75 -1.15 12.76 9.88
N VAL A 76 -0.48 11.96 9.05
CA VAL A 76 -0.58 12.05 7.59
C VAL A 76 -0.91 10.69 7.05
N HIS A 77 -1.97 10.67 6.24
CA HIS A 77 -2.38 9.50 5.52
C HIS A 77 -2.06 9.68 4.04
N LEU A 78 -1.32 8.74 3.50
CA LEU A 78 -0.80 8.70 2.14
C LEU A 78 -1.28 7.46 1.38
N LEU A 79 -1.83 6.44 2.06
CA LEU A 79 -2.40 5.24 1.44
C LEU A 79 -3.83 5.53 0.96
N GLY A 80 -3.92 6.16 -0.22
CA GLY A 80 -5.13 6.73 -0.80
C GLY A 80 -4.96 8.24 -1.04
N PRO A 81 -6.07 9.00 -1.02
CA PRO A 81 -6.02 10.46 -1.04
C PRO A 81 -5.21 11.03 0.13
N LEU A 82 -4.41 12.06 -0.13
CA LEU A 82 -3.59 12.69 0.92
C LEU A 82 -4.49 13.41 1.92
N THR A 83 -4.48 12.96 3.18
CA THR A 83 -5.17 13.66 4.29
C THR A 83 -4.19 13.96 5.41
N VAL A 84 -4.21 15.20 5.91
CA VAL A 84 -3.29 15.70 6.93
C VAL A 84 -4.10 16.25 8.10
N THR A 85 -3.78 15.81 9.31
CA THR A 85 -4.32 16.36 10.56
C THR A 85 -3.17 16.80 11.47
N VAL A 86 -3.39 17.87 12.22
CA VAL A 86 -2.46 18.38 13.22
C VAL A 86 -3.21 18.52 14.53
N ALA A 87 -2.81 17.75 15.55
CA ALA A 87 -3.57 17.59 16.78
C ALA A 87 -5.07 17.35 16.50
N ASP A 88 -5.34 16.36 15.64
CA ASP A 88 -6.67 15.93 15.18
C ASP A 88 -7.50 16.97 14.41
N ARG A 89 -6.94 18.14 14.09
CA ARG A 89 -7.58 19.14 13.22
C ARG A 89 -7.16 18.95 11.76
N PRO A 90 -8.11 18.76 10.82
CA PRO A 90 -7.78 18.54 9.41
C PRO A 90 -7.28 19.83 8.74
N VAL A 91 -6.32 19.67 7.83
CA VAL A 91 -5.91 20.74 6.91
C VAL A 91 -6.83 20.68 5.69
N GLU A 92 -7.91 21.46 5.73
CA GLU A 92 -8.96 21.42 4.71
C GLU A 92 -8.60 22.19 3.43
N SER A 93 -7.91 23.32 3.57
CA SER A 93 -7.63 24.23 2.45
C SER A 93 -6.18 24.15 1.99
N TRP A 94 -6.00 23.71 0.73
CA TRP A 94 -4.70 23.64 0.08
C TRP A 94 -4.67 24.59 -1.12
N PRO A 95 -3.74 25.57 -1.16
CA PRO A 95 -3.69 26.50 -2.28
C PRO A 95 -3.45 25.85 -3.64
N ASN A 96 -2.70 24.74 -3.70
CA ASN A 96 -2.51 23.95 -4.91
C ASN A 96 -2.10 22.50 -4.60
N GLY A 97 -2.17 21.62 -5.61
CA GLY A 97 -1.70 20.23 -5.47
C GLY A 97 -0.19 20.14 -5.25
N ARG A 98 0.59 21.12 -5.70
CA ARG A 98 2.04 21.10 -5.61
C ARG A 98 2.57 21.19 -4.17
N CYS A 99 1.95 22.01 -3.32
CA CYS A 99 2.33 22.09 -1.91
C CYS A 99 1.96 20.82 -1.13
N ARG A 100 0.86 20.15 -1.51
CA ARG A 100 0.46 18.84 -0.97
C ARG A 100 1.49 17.76 -1.30
N SER A 101 1.85 17.63 -2.57
CA SER A 101 2.88 16.67 -3.03
C SER A 101 4.25 16.97 -2.42
N LEU A 102 4.63 18.25 -2.29
CA LEU A 102 5.86 18.67 -1.61
C LEU A 102 5.89 18.23 -0.14
N LEU A 103 4.79 18.40 0.61
CA LEU A 103 4.71 17.94 1.99
C LEU A 103 4.90 16.41 2.06
N ALA A 104 4.19 15.66 1.23
CA ALA A 104 4.30 14.21 1.20
C ALA A 104 5.73 13.75 0.88
N TYR A 105 6.41 14.39 -0.08
CA TYR A 105 7.81 14.10 -0.40
C TYR A 105 8.74 14.38 0.78
N LEU A 106 8.61 15.56 1.41
CA LEU A 106 9.42 15.92 2.58
C LEU A 106 9.27 14.89 3.71
N LEU A 107 8.03 14.50 4.03
CA LEU A 107 7.76 13.57 5.12
C LEU A 107 8.26 12.15 4.82
N THR A 108 8.13 11.68 3.57
CA THR A 108 8.59 10.35 3.16
C THR A 108 10.11 10.26 2.98
N HIS A 109 10.80 11.38 2.73
CA HIS A 109 12.25 11.44 2.49
C HIS A 109 12.99 12.20 3.60
N ARG A 110 12.50 12.17 4.85
CA ARG A 110 13.04 13.00 5.95
C ARG A 110 14.36 12.53 6.58
N ARG A 111 14.96 11.44 6.10
CA ARG A 111 16.16 10.81 6.71
C ARG A 111 17.24 10.50 5.66
N PRO A 112 18.15 11.46 5.36
CA PRO A 112 18.15 12.86 5.81
C PRO A 112 17.14 13.72 5.01
N TRP A 113 16.72 14.86 5.57
CA TRP A 113 15.87 15.82 4.87
C TRP A 113 16.50 16.29 3.54
N PRO A 114 15.72 16.33 2.44
CA PRO A 114 16.25 16.65 1.13
C PRO A 114 16.69 18.11 1.04
N GLN A 115 17.85 18.33 0.40
CA GLN A 115 18.33 19.66 0.07
C GLN A 115 17.41 20.34 -0.96
N ARG A 116 17.37 21.67 -0.97
CA ARG A 116 16.50 22.45 -1.88
C ARG A 116 16.75 22.12 -3.35
N GLU A 117 18.00 21.91 -3.71
CA GLU A 117 18.43 21.59 -5.06
C GLU A 117 17.81 20.26 -5.51
N LYS A 118 17.69 19.28 -4.60
CA LYS A 118 17.02 18.01 -4.91
C LYS A 118 15.52 18.20 -5.10
N LEU A 119 14.88 19.04 -4.28
CA LEU A 119 13.46 19.38 -4.45
C LEU A 119 13.22 20.08 -5.79
N MET A 120 14.12 20.97 -6.20
CA MET A 120 14.03 21.66 -7.49
C MET A 120 14.07 20.66 -8.65
N GLU A 121 15.01 19.71 -8.63
CA GLU A 121 15.16 18.67 -9.64
C GLU A 121 13.94 17.74 -9.72
N VAL A 122 13.44 17.27 -8.57
CA VAL A 122 12.33 16.31 -8.49
C VAL A 122 11.02 16.93 -8.95
N PHE A 123 10.74 18.14 -8.50
CA PHE A 123 9.47 18.78 -8.78
C PHE A 123 9.51 19.48 -10.14
N TRP A 124 10.51 20.31 -10.43
CA TRP A 124 10.57 21.10 -11.66
C TRP A 124 11.73 20.67 -12.57
N PRO A 125 11.71 19.43 -13.09
CA PRO A 125 12.77 18.94 -13.95
C PRO A 125 12.89 19.81 -15.22
N GLY A 126 14.13 20.07 -15.65
CA GLY A 126 14.43 20.84 -16.86
C GLY A 126 14.17 22.35 -16.76
N SER A 127 13.69 22.86 -15.63
CA SER A 127 13.55 24.31 -15.42
C SER A 127 14.91 24.98 -15.13
N PRO A 128 15.15 26.21 -15.60
CA PRO A 128 16.34 26.97 -15.21
C PRO A 128 16.43 27.13 -13.68
N PRO A 129 17.64 27.14 -13.09
CA PRO A 129 17.82 27.13 -11.63
C PRO A 129 17.04 28.23 -10.89
N GLU A 130 17.06 29.46 -11.38
CA GLU A 130 16.34 30.58 -10.76
C GLU A 130 14.81 30.41 -10.83
N ALA A 131 14.28 29.89 -11.94
CA ALA A 131 12.85 29.63 -12.10
C ALA A 131 12.37 28.51 -11.16
N ALA A 132 13.15 27.42 -11.05
CA ALA A 132 12.85 26.32 -10.13
C ALA A 132 12.95 26.78 -8.66
N ARG A 133 13.92 27.63 -8.32
CA ARG A 133 14.06 28.21 -6.98
C ARG A 133 12.84 29.06 -6.60
N ASN A 134 12.41 29.96 -7.49
CA ASN A 134 11.22 30.78 -7.26
C ASN A 134 9.97 29.91 -7.10
N SER A 135 9.82 28.89 -7.95
CA SER A 135 8.70 27.95 -7.87
C SER A 135 8.68 27.16 -6.55
N LEU A 136 9.85 26.72 -6.06
CA LEU A 136 9.99 26.07 -4.76
C LEU A 136 9.60 27.02 -3.62
N GLN A 137 10.06 28.27 -3.65
CA GLN A 137 9.69 29.26 -2.63
C GLN A 137 8.18 29.50 -2.59
N VAL A 138 7.52 29.62 -3.75
CA VAL A 138 6.05 29.76 -3.84
C VAL A 138 5.35 28.50 -3.30
N ALA A 139 5.81 27.30 -3.65
CA ALA A 139 5.23 26.06 -3.16
C ALA A 139 5.35 25.93 -1.63
N VAL A 140 6.51 26.30 -1.06
CA VAL A 140 6.73 26.30 0.40
C VAL A 140 5.90 27.39 1.09
N HIS A 141 5.77 28.57 0.48
CA HIS A 141 4.90 29.62 0.98
C HIS A 141 3.44 29.13 1.08
N ASN A 142 2.94 28.51 0.02
CA ASN A 142 1.60 27.94 -0.02
C ASN A 142 1.42 26.79 0.99
N LEU A 143 2.44 25.94 1.14
CA LEU A 143 2.46 24.89 2.16
C LEU A 143 2.33 25.48 3.57
N ARG A 144 3.16 26.48 3.91
CA ARG A 144 3.09 27.18 5.20
C ARG A 144 1.73 27.84 5.40
N ARG A 145 1.16 28.45 4.35
CA ARG A 145 -0.17 29.06 4.41
C ARG A 145 -1.26 28.04 4.71
N ALA A 146 -1.22 26.85 4.10
CA ALA A 146 -2.17 25.78 4.41
C ALA A 146 -2.08 25.34 5.88
N LEU A 147 -0.85 25.13 6.38
CA LEU A 147 -0.61 24.67 7.75
C LEU A 147 -0.91 25.72 8.84
N ARG A 148 -1.00 27.01 8.49
CA ARG A 148 -1.41 28.07 9.43
C ARG A 148 -2.84 27.90 9.94
N SER A 149 -3.70 27.20 9.20
CA SER A 149 -5.07 26.90 9.65
C SER A 149 -5.13 26.02 10.90
N VAL A 150 -4.06 25.25 11.16
CA VAL A 150 -4.01 24.25 12.23
C VAL A 150 -2.87 24.48 13.23
N SER A 151 -1.98 25.44 12.96
CA SER A 151 -0.89 25.83 13.87
C SER A 151 -0.49 27.30 13.67
N GLU A 152 -0.42 28.06 14.75
CA GLU A 152 0.03 29.46 14.72
C GLU A 152 1.53 29.58 14.44
N THR A 153 2.31 28.60 14.91
CA THR A 153 3.76 28.56 14.73
C THR A 153 4.11 27.82 13.42
N PRO A 154 5.06 28.32 12.61
CA PRO A 154 5.42 27.64 11.37
C PRO A 154 5.92 26.21 11.60
N LEU A 155 5.23 25.22 11.03
CA LEU A 155 5.63 23.81 11.14
C LEU A 155 6.79 23.45 10.21
N ILE A 156 6.90 24.12 9.05
CA ILE A 156 7.95 23.89 8.06
C ILE A 156 9.03 24.98 8.18
N VAL A 157 10.21 24.60 8.63
CA VAL A 157 11.35 25.48 8.86
C VAL A 157 12.46 25.24 7.83
N LEU A 158 13.29 26.25 7.58
CA LEU A 158 14.51 26.12 6.76
C LEU A 158 15.69 26.03 7.71
N ALA A 159 16.44 24.93 7.67
CA ALA A 159 17.65 24.77 8.47
C ALA A 159 18.67 23.91 7.71
N GLY A 160 19.95 24.30 7.74
CA GLY A 160 21.02 23.55 7.09
C GLY A 160 20.82 23.34 5.57
N GLY A 161 20.17 24.28 4.89
CA GLY A 161 19.90 24.19 3.45
C GLY A 161 18.65 23.41 3.05
N SER A 162 17.98 22.73 3.99
CA SER A 162 16.79 21.90 3.74
C SER A 162 15.53 22.47 4.37
N TYR A 163 14.39 22.27 3.69
CA TYR A 163 13.08 22.43 4.31
C TYR A 163 12.76 21.19 5.13
N ARG A 164 12.40 21.36 6.40
CA ARG A 164 12.09 20.26 7.32
C ARG A 164 10.90 20.58 8.21
N LEU A 165 10.29 19.54 8.75
CA LEU A 165 9.37 19.71 9.86
C LEU A 165 10.16 20.15 11.10
N ARG A 166 9.55 20.99 11.92
CA ARG A 166 10.09 21.44 13.20
C ARG A 166 10.28 20.24 14.15
N ASP A 167 11.37 20.25 14.93
CA ASP A 167 11.85 19.07 15.68
C ASP A 167 10.97 18.71 16.90
N ASP A 168 10.12 19.63 17.35
CA ASP A 168 9.14 19.47 18.44
C ASP A 168 7.81 18.84 17.99
N VAL A 169 7.68 18.50 16.70
CA VAL A 169 6.45 17.93 16.14
C VAL A 169 6.64 16.45 15.88
N SER A 170 5.81 15.62 16.52
CA SER A 170 5.75 14.19 16.21
C SER A 170 5.04 13.95 14.90
N ILE A 171 5.54 12.98 14.13
CA ILE A 171 4.96 12.59 12.83
C ILE A 171 4.45 11.16 12.95
N TRP A 172 3.21 10.95 12.53
CA TRP A 172 2.69 9.63 12.26
C TRP A 172 2.33 9.54 10.78
N LEU A 173 2.83 8.51 10.09
CA LEU A 173 2.55 8.24 8.69
C LEU A 173 1.91 6.85 8.58
N ASP A 174 0.76 6.76 7.91
CA ASP A 174 0.10 5.47 7.64
C ASP A 174 0.99 4.50 6.83
N THR A 175 1.88 5.00 5.97
CA THR A 175 2.84 4.17 5.22
C THR A 175 3.86 3.49 6.14
N GLU A 176 4.32 4.20 7.17
CA GLU A 176 5.26 3.63 8.14
C GLU A 176 4.56 2.67 9.09
N GLU A 177 3.34 3.02 9.48
CA GLU A 177 2.49 2.16 10.29
C GLU A 177 2.16 0.85 9.56
N LEU A 178 1.83 0.90 8.26
CA LEU A 178 1.63 -0.29 7.44
C LEU A 178 2.85 -1.20 7.48
N ILE A 179 4.04 -0.67 7.22
CA ILE A 179 5.29 -1.45 7.23
C ILE A 179 5.53 -2.05 8.63
N ARG A 180 5.32 -1.27 9.68
CA ARG A 180 5.47 -1.71 11.08
C ARG A 180 4.52 -2.87 11.42
N LEU A 181 3.24 -2.75 11.07
CA LEU A 181 2.22 -3.77 11.32
C LEU A 181 2.52 -5.06 10.54
N VAL A 182 2.90 -4.95 9.26
CA VAL A 182 3.29 -6.11 8.44
C VAL A 182 4.48 -6.86 9.06
N SER A 183 5.53 -6.13 9.47
CA SER A 183 6.71 -6.74 10.09
C SER A 183 6.35 -7.46 11.40
N GLN A 184 5.54 -6.82 12.27
CA GLN A 184 5.08 -7.43 13.51
C GLN A 184 4.20 -8.66 13.29
N ALA A 185 3.29 -8.61 12.31
CA ALA A 185 2.44 -9.75 11.97
C ALA A 185 3.26 -10.95 11.50
N ARG A 186 4.29 -10.74 10.67
CA ARG A 186 5.22 -11.80 10.24
C ARG A 186 5.99 -12.41 11.41
N GLN A 187 6.42 -11.59 12.37
CA GLN A 187 7.09 -12.10 13.58
C GLN A 187 6.16 -12.97 14.42
N LEU A 188 4.89 -12.58 14.58
CA LEU A 188 3.89 -13.36 15.30
C LEU A 188 3.58 -14.69 14.58
N GLU A 189 3.50 -14.70 13.25
CA GLU A 189 3.40 -15.96 12.48
C GLU A 189 4.59 -16.89 12.76
N THR A 190 5.81 -16.33 12.78
CA THR A 190 7.04 -17.09 13.05
C THR A 190 7.06 -17.68 14.46
N ARG A 191 6.46 -16.98 15.43
CA ARG A 191 6.32 -17.43 16.83
C ARG A 191 5.17 -18.42 17.04
N GLY A 192 4.38 -18.73 16.00
CA GLY A 192 3.23 -19.62 16.12
C GLY A 192 2.01 -18.95 16.76
N GLU A 193 1.86 -17.64 16.62
CA GLU A 193 0.75 -16.83 17.14
C GLU A 193 -0.19 -16.34 16.02
N PRO A 194 -0.84 -17.24 15.25
CA PRO A 194 -1.59 -16.88 14.04
C PRO A 194 -2.80 -15.97 14.31
N TYR A 195 -3.41 -16.06 15.50
CA TYR A 195 -4.54 -15.20 15.87
C TYR A 195 -4.10 -13.74 16.04
N ALA A 196 -3.00 -13.51 16.77
CA ALA A 196 -2.44 -12.17 16.95
C ALA A 196 -1.94 -11.59 15.61
N ALA A 197 -1.31 -12.42 14.77
CA ALA A 197 -0.93 -12.02 13.41
C ALA A 197 -2.15 -11.64 12.55
N THR A 198 -3.27 -12.38 12.66
CA THR A 198 -4.51 -12.09 11.94
C THR A 198 -5.02 -10.68 12.27
N VAL A 199 -5.04 -10.31 13.54
CA VAL A 199 -5.48 -8.97 14.00
C VAL A 199 -4.62 -7.87 13.37
N LEU A 200 -3.29 -8.03 13.36
CA LEU A 200 -2.41 -7.03 12.76
C LEU A 200 -2.57 -6.92 11.24
N TYR A 201 -2.81 -8.04 10.54
CA TYR A 201 -3.11 -7.98 9.10
C TYR A 201 -4.50 -7.37 8.82
N GLU A 202 -5.49 -7.55 9.70
CA GLU A 202 -6.77 -6.84 9.62
C GLU A 202 -6.57 -5.31 9.77
N ASP A 203 -5.70 -4.87 10.68
CA ASP A 203 -5.34 -3.46 10.84
C ASP A 203 -4.64 -2.90 9.58
N VAL A 204 -3.74 -3.67 8.97
CA VAL A 204 -3.13 -3.32 7.67
C VAL A 204 -4.21 -3.18 6.58
N ALA A 205 -5.16 -4.12 6.52
CA ALA A 205 -6.26 -4.09 5.56
C ALA A 205 -7.12 -2.81 5.70
N ALA A 206 -7.37 -2.38 6.94
CA ALA A 206 -8.16 -1.18 7.25
C ALA A 206 -7.42 0.14 6.96
N LEU A 207 -6.09 0.15 7.08
CA LEU A 207 -5.27 1.33 6.87
C LEU A 207 -5.16 1.73 5.39
N TYR A 208 -5.22 0.76 4.48
CA TYR A 208 -5.07 0.99 3.04
C TYR A 208 -6.39 1.43 2.39
N ARG A 209 -6.52 2.73 2.12
CA ARG A 209 -7.73 3.31 1.50
C ARG A 209 -7.61 3.48 -0.01
N GLY A 210 -6.44 3.18 -0.56
CA GLY A 210 -6.10 3.28 -1.97
C GLY A 210 -4.59 3.32 -2.17
N ASP A 211 -4.17 3.43 -3.43
CA ASP A 211 -2.75 3.52 -3.76
C ASP A 211 -2.09 4.75 -3.13
N PHE A 212 -0.79 4.63 -2.83
CA PHE A 212 0.01 5.70 -2.27
C PHE A 212 -0.10 6.98 -3.11
N LEU A 213 -0.55 8.08 -2.49
CA LEU A 213 -0.80 9.36 -3.13
C LEU A 213 -1.70 9.22 -4.37
N ALA A 214 -2.87 8.62 -4.20
CA ALA A 214 -3.86 8.41 -5.27
C ALA A 214 -4.29 9.73 -5.96
N ASP A 215 -4.23 10.86 -5.24
CA ASP A 215 -4.53 12.19 -5.78
C ASP A 215 -3.47 12.72 -6.76
N PHE A 216 -2.30 12.08 -6.84
CA PHE A 216 -1.15 12.51 -7.64
C PHE A 216 -0.69 11.40 -8.60
N PRO A 217 -1.55 10.95 -9.55
CA PRO A 217 -1.22 9.83 -10.43
C PRO A 217 -0.11 10.17 -11.43
N TYR A 218 0.07 11.44 -11.77
CA TYR A 218 1.04 11.92 -12.78
C TYR A 218 2.38 12.39 -12.20
N ASP A 219 2.54 12.41 -10.87
CA ASP A 219 3.85 12.68 -10.28
C ASP A 219 4.73 11.44 -10.47
N ASP A 220 5.98 11.63 -10.91
CA ASP A 220 6.92 10.53 -11.15
C ASP A 220 7.56 10.02 -9.86
N TRP A 221 7.86 10.92 -8.91
CA TRP A 221 8.56 10.57 -7.67
C TRP A 221 7.86 9.51 -6.80
N PRO A 222 6.51 9.46 -6.66
CA PRO A 222 5.86 8.46 -5.84
C PRO A 222 5.75 7.10 -6.53
N ALA A 223 6.02 6.97 -7.83
CA ALA A 223 5.72 5.77 -8.61
C ALA A 223 6.38 4.50 -8.02
N LEU A 224 7.66 4.57 -7.68
CA LEU A 224 8.38 3.44 -7.08
C LEU A 224 7.87 3.10 -5.68
N ALA A 225 7.68 4.10 -4.82
CA ALA A 225 7.17 3.92 -3.46
C ALA A 225 5.72 3.37 -3.48
N ARG A 226 4.90 3.82 -4.43
CA ARG A 226 3.54 3.35 -4.66
C ARG A 226 3.51 1.87 -4.99
N GLU A 227 4.34 1.44 -5.93
CA GLU A 227 4.41 0.03 -6.29
C GLU A 227 4.90 -0.82 -5.11
N HIS A 228 5.93 -0.37 -4.38
CA HIS A 228 6.43 -1.08 -3.21
C HIS A 228 5.36 -1.24 -2.11
N LEU A 229 4.64 -0.18 -1.78
CA LEU A 229 3.57 -0.21 -0.77
C LEU A 229 2.39 -1.08 -1.23
N ARG A 230 2.04 -1.03 -2.51
CA ARG A 230 1.01 -1.90 -3.09
C ARG A 230 1.40 -3.37 -3.00
N LEU A 231 2.64 -3.72 -3.33
CA LEU A 231 3.14 -5.10 -3.21
C LEU A 231 3.18 -5.58 -1.75
N ALA A 232 3.61 -4.73 -0.81
CA ALA A 232 3.60 -5.06 0.61
C ALA A 232 2.16 -5.30 1.13
N TYR A 233 1.22 -4.46 0.71
CA TYR A 233 -0.20 -4.62 1.02
C TYR A 233 -0.77 -5.94 0.46
N LEU A 234 -0.48 -6.23 -0.81
CA LEU A 234 -0.90 -7.47 -1.48
C LEU A 234 -0.32 -8.73 -0.80
N ASP A 235 0.90 -8.69 -0.27
CA ASP A 235 1.47 -9.79 0.53
C ASP A 235 0.72 -9.96 1.86
N ALA A 236 0.45 -8.86 2.57
CA ALA A 236 -0.34 -8.89 3.80
C ALA A 236 -1.75 -9.49 3.57
N LEU A 237 -2.44 -9.11 2.49
CA LEU A 237 -3.74 -9.69 2.16
C LEU A 237 -3.65 -11.19 1.84
N ASP A 238 -2.63 -11.64 1.11
CA ASP A 238 -2.48 -13.08 0.83
C ASP A 238 -2.26 -13.87 2.14
N ARG A 239 -1.42 -13.36 3.05
CA ARG A 239 -1.21 -13.96 4.37
C ARG A 239 -2.49 -13.98 5.20
N LEU A 240 -3.21 -12.86 5.26
CA LEU A 240 -4.52 -12.77 5.94
C LEU A 240 -5.51 -13.79 5.37
N SER A 241 -5.58 -13.90 4.04
CA SER A 241 -6.45 -14.87 3.38
C SER A 241 -6.06 -16.32 3.72
N ALA A 242 -4.77 -16.60 3.91
CA ALA A 242 -4.28 -17.90 4.36
C ALA A 242 -4.68 -18.23 5.79
N LEU A 243 -4.53 -17.28 6.70
CA LEU A 243 -4.93 -17.43 8.11
C LEU A 243 -6.44 -17.64 8.24
N TYR A 244 -7.26 -16.90 7.48
CA TYR A 244 -8.70 -17.13 7.43
C TYR A 244 -9.07 -18.50 6.84
N PHE A 245 -8.37 -18.95 5.79
CA PHE A 245 -8.62 -20.26 5.22
C PHE A 245 -8.29 -21.38 6.22
N ALA A 246 -7.15 -21.29 6.91
CA ALA A 246 -6.69 -22.27 7.89
C ALA A 246 -7.62 -22.34 9.11
N SER A 247 -8.17 -21.21 9.54
CA SER A 247 -9.14 -21.11 10.64
C SER A 247 -10.59 -21.38 10.23
N ALA A 248 -10.83 -21.89 9.02
CA ALA A 248 -12.16 -22.15 8.45
C ALA A 248 -13.09 -20.93 8.39
N ARG A 249 -12.55 -19.70 8.49
CA ARG A 249 -13.25 -18.42 8.29
C ARG A 249 -13.43 -18.13 6.79
N TYR A 250 -14.08 -19.04 6.06
CA TYR A 250 -14.14 -19.00 4.60
C TYR A 250 -14.83 -17.74 4.04
N ALA A 251 -15.83 -17.19 4.73
CA ALA A 251 -16.51 -15.97 4.27
C ALA A 251 -15.56 -14.75 4.30
N ALA A 252 -14.75 -14.62 5.35
CA ALA A 252 -13.74 -13.56 5.45
C ALA A 252 -12.61 -13.78 4.44
N CYS A 253 -12.17 -15.03 4.25
CA CYS A 253 -11.20 -15.38 3.21
C CYS A 253 -11.69 -14.99 1.80
N VAL A 254 -12.96 -15.23 1.48
CA VAL A 254 -13.56 -14.83 0.19
C VAL A 254 -13.45 -13.32 -0.01
N ALA A 255 -13.80 -12.51 1.01
CA ALA A 255 -13.73 -11.06 0.92
C ALA A 255 -12.30 -10.57 0.67
N VAL A 256 -11.32 -11.11 1.40
CA VAL A 256 -9.90 -10.75 1.20
C VAL A 256 -9.39 -11.18 -0.18
N CYS A 257 -9.73 -12.38 -0.65
CA CYS A 257 -9.36 -12.81 -2.00
C CYS A 257 -9.97 -11.91 -3.08
N GLN A 258 -11.19 -11.41 -2.88
CA GLN A 258 -11.82 -10.45 -3.81
C GLN A 258 -11.06 -9.13 -3.83
N GLN A 259 -10.65 -8.60 -2.67
CA GLN A 259 -9.81 -7.40 -2.59
C GLN A 259 -8.47 -7.59 -3.32
N ILE A 260 -7.83 -8.76 -3.16
CA ILE A 260 -6.60 -9.09 -3.90
C ILE A 260 -6.86 -9.08 -5.41
N ILE A 261 -7.96 -9.69 -5.87
CA ILE A 261 -8.31 -9.76 -7.31
C ILE A 261 -8.68 -8.38 -7.86
N GLU A 262 -9.27 -7.49 -7.07
CA GLU A 262 -9.54 -6.10 -7.49
C GLU A 262 -8.25 -5.32 -7.73
N LEU A 263 -7.20 -5.59 -6.93
CA LEU A 263 -5.89 -4.97 -7.06
C LEU A 263 -4.99 -5.68 -8.09
N ASP A 264 -5.07 -6.99 -8.20
CA ASP A 264 -4.31 -7.79 -9.16
C ASP A 264 -5.22 -8.87 -9.76
N PRO A 265 -5.96 -8.52 -10.83
CA PRO A 265 -6.94 -9.42 -11.45
C PRO A 265 -6.36 -10.72 -12.01
N CYS A 266 -5.05 -10.78 -12.24
CA CYS A 266 -4.38 -11.94 -12.82
C CYS A 266 -3.67 -12.80 -11.77
N ARG A 267 -3.87 -12.52 -10.47
CA ARG A 267 -3.26 -13.27 -9.37
C ARG A 267 -3.92 -14.64 -9.18
N GLU A 268 -3.36 -15.65 -9.83
CA GLU A 268 -3.95 -17.00 -9.86
C GLU A 268 -4.08 -17.66 -8.47
N ASP A 269 -3.17 -17.38 -7.54
CA ASP A 269 -3.21 -17.89 -6.17
C ASP A 269 -4.47 -17.46 -5.41
N ALA A 270 -4.85 -16.18 -5.51
CA ALA A 270 -6.08 -15.64 -4.93
C ALA A 270 -7.32 -16.29 -5.54
N HIS A 271 -7.33 -16.46 -6.87
CA HIS A 271 -8.39 -17.20 -7.55
C HIS A 271 -8.50 -18.65 -7.08
N ARG A 272 -7.39 -19.37 -6.95
CA ARG A 272 -7.38 -20.76 -6.44
C ARG A 272 -7.87 -20.82 -5.00
N ARG A 273 -7.48 -19.89 -4.14
CA ARG A 273 -7.95 -19.85 -2.74
C ARG A 273 -9.45 -19.59 -2.67
N LEU A 274 -9.95 -18.67 -3.50
CA LEU A 274 -11.39 -18.39 -3.64
C LEU A 274 -12.18 -19.62 -4.14
N MET A 275 -11.63 -20.36 -5.12
CA MET A 275 -12.20 -21.63 -5.57
C MET A 275 -12.30 -22.66 -4.43
N ARG A 276 -11.24 -22.83 -3.64
CA ARG A 276 -11.23 -23.73 -2.48
C ARG A 276 -12.27 -23.30 -1.43
N CYS A 277 -12.36 -22.01 -1.11
CA CYS A 277 -13.38 -21.48 -0.20
C CYS A 277 -14.81 -21.84 -0.65
N HIS A 278 -15.12 -21.66 -1.94
CA HIS A 278 -16.43 -22.03 -2.48
C HIS A 278 -16.71 -23.52 -2.34
N CYS A 279 -15.74 -24.40 -2.58
CA CYS A 279 -15.89 -25.83 -2.36
C CYS A 279 -16.14 -26.17 -0.89
N ARG A 280 -15.40 -25.55 0.04
CA ARG A 280 -15.58 -25.74 1.49
C ARG A 280 -16.93 -25.26 2.00
N GLN A 281 -17.55 -24.30 1.31
CA GLN A 281 -18.91 -23.83 1.59
C GLN A 281 -20.01 -24.65 0.87
N GLY A 282 -19.67 -25.76 0.20
CA GLY A 282 -20.63 -26.59 -0.52
C GLY A 282 -21.12 -25.98 -1.84
N ARG A 283 -20.36 -25.04 -2.43
CA ARG A 283 -20.71 -24.29 -3.65
C ARG A 283 -19.72 -24.54 -4.80
N PRO A 284 -19.48 -25.78 -5.23
CA PRO A 284 -18.47 -26.10 -6.25
C PRO A 284 -18.76 -25.45 -7.62
N HIS A 285 -20.03 -25.17 -7.94
CA HIS A 285 -20.39 -24.44 -9.16
C HIS A 285 -19.80 -23.03 -9.20
N LEU A 286 -19.71 -22.33 -8.06
CA LEU A 286 -19.08 -21.01 -7.98
C LEU A 286 -17.55 -21.11 -8.18
N ALA A 287 -16.92 -22.18 -7.70
CA ALA A 287 -15.50 -22.41 -7.92
C ALA A 287 -15.18 -22.61 -9.41
N LEU A 288 -16.00 -23.37 -10.15
CA LEU A 288 -15.83 -23.55 -11.59
C LEU A 288 -16.08 -22.26 -12.38
N LEU A 289 -17.03 -21.42 -11.94
CA LEU A 289 -17.21 -20.09 -12.52
C LEU A 289 -15.98 -19.20 -12.26
N GLN A 290 -15.42 -19.25 -11.05
CA GLN A 290 -14.23 -18.47 -10.69
C GLN A 290 -13.01 -18.85 -11.56
N PHE A 291 -12.84 -20.15 -11.86
CA PHE A 291 -11.81 -20.59 -12.80
C PHE A 291 -11.99 -19.96 -14.18
N ARG A 292 -13.22 -19.91 -14.71
CA ARG A 292 -13.49 -19.30 -16.03
C ARG A 292 -13.18 -17.81 -16.04
N VAL A 293 -13.45 -17.10 -14.94
CA VAL A 293 -13.09 -15.70 -14.78
C VAL A 293 -11.57 -15.53 -14.85
N CYS A 294 -10.83 -16.29 -14.04
CA CYS A 294 -9.37 -16.29 -14.04
C CYS A 294 -8.79 -16.57 -15.44
N ALA A 295 -9.26 -17.63 -16.10
CA ALA A 295 -8.81 -17.99 -17.45
C ALA A 295 -9.04 -16.88 -18.47
N ARG A 296 -10.21 -16.24 -18.44
CA ARG A 296 -10.53 -15.13 -19.34
C ARG A 296 -9.65 -13.91 -19.08
N LEU A 297 -9.38 -13.57 -17.82
CA LEU A 297 -8.53 -12.43 -17.47
C LEU A 297 -7.09 -12.67 -17.94
N LEU A 298 -6.52 -13.84 -17.69
CA LEU A 298 -5.17 -14.19 -18.17
C LEU A 298 -5.07 -14.19 -19.69
N GLU A 299 -6.07 -14.72 -20.38
CA GLU A 299 -6.13 -14.70 -21.84
C GLU A 299 -6.25 -13.26 -22.39
N THR A 300 -7.06 -12.41 -21.75
CA THR A 300 -7.28 -11.03 -22.24
C THR A 300 -6.08 -10.13 -21.98
N GLU A 301 -5.51 -10.19 -20.77
CA GLU A 301 -4.41 -9.30 -20.35
C GLU A 301 -3.04 -9.75 -20.87
N PHE A 302 -2.82 -11.07 -20.95
CA PHE A 302 -1.49 -11.62 -21.25
C PHE A 302 -1.46 -12.60 -22.41
N ASP A 303 -2.61 -13.04 -22.94
CA ASP A 303 -2.71 -14.07 -23.99
C ASP A 303 -2.08 -15.39 -23.54
N ILE A 304 -2.26 -15.73 -22.25
CA ILE A 304 -1.76 -16.97 -21.65
C ILE A 304 -2.89 -17.79 -21.06
N ALA A 305 -2.71 -19.11 -21.05
CA ALA A 305 -3.59 -20.03 -20.34
C ALA A 305 -3.28 -20.05 -18.82
N PRO A 306 -4.24 -20.44 -17.97
CA PRO A 306 -3.99 -20.67 -16.55
C PRO A 306 -2.86 -21.64 -16.29
N SER A 307 -2.13 -21.44 -15.19
CA SER A 307 -1.10 -22.36 -14.74
C SER A 307 -1.64 -23.77 -14.50
N ARG A 308 -0.75 -24.77 -14.65
CA ARG A 308 -1.08 -26.19 -14.44
C ARG A 308 -1.76 -26.46 -13.09
N VAL A 309 -1.29 -25.82 -12.02
CA VAL A 309 -1.87 -25.98 -10.67
C VAL A 309 -3.33 -25.48 -10.61
N THR A 310 -3.65 -24.42 -11.33
CA THR A 310 -5.02 -23.87 -11.42
C THR A 310 -5.94 -24.80 -12.22
N VAL A 311 -5.43 -25.35 -13.33
CA VAL A 311 -6.12 -26.34 -14.18
C VAL A 311 -6.41 -27.63 -13.40
N GLU A 312 -5.42 -28.17 -12.69
CA GLU A 312 -5.55 -29.37 -11.86
C GLU A 312 -6.57 -29.18 -10.74
N LEU A 313 -6.60 -28.02 -10.08
CA LEU A 313 -7.62 -27.72 -9.08
C LEU A 313 -9.04 -27.76 -9.68
N ARG A 314 -9.23 -27.17 -10.86
CA ARG A 314 -10.51 -27.20 -11.58
C ARG A 314 -10.93 -28.62 -11.94
N ASP A 315 -10.00 -29.47 -12.36
CA ASP A 315 -10.28 -30.88 -12.70
C ASP A 315 -10.70 -31.68 -11.47
N ARG A 316 -10.01 -31.51 -10.33
CA ARG A 316 -10.39 -32.13 -9.05
C ARG A 316 -11.79 -31.73 -8.61
N ILE A 317 -12.12 -30.44 -8.70
CA ILE A 317 -13.45 -29.92 -8.36
C ILE A 317 -14.52 -30.52 -9.28
N HIS A 318 -14.23 -30.62 -10.58
CA HIS A 318 -15.15 -31.22 -11.55
C HIS A 318 -15.43 -32.70 -11.26
N ARG A 319 -14.38 -33.45 -10.88
CA ARG A 319 -14.48 -34.87 -10.48
C ARG A 319 -14.99 -35.07 -9.05
N ARG A 320 -15.36 -33.99 -8.34
CA ARG A 320 -15.82 -33.99 -6.93
C ARG A 320 -14.81 -34.61 -5.95
N GLU A 321 -13.53 -34.50 -6.26
CA GLU A 321 -12.46 -34.89 -5.34
C GLU A 321 -12.34 -33.87 -4.20
N PRO A 322 -11.90 -34.27 -2.99
CA PRO A 322 -11.66 -33.36 -1.89
C PRO A 322 -10.63 -32.30 -2.27
N VAL A 323 -10.84 -31.03 -1.87
CA VAL A 323 -9.95 -29.88 -2.15
C VAL A 323 -9.71 -28.97 -0.95
#